data_AF-A0A562I439-F1
#
_entry.id   AF-A0A562I439-F1
#
_cell.length_a   1.000
_cell.length_b   1.000
_cell.length_c   1.000
_cell.angle_alpha   90.00
_cell.angle_beta   90.00
_cell.angle_gamma   90.00
#
_symmetry.space_group_name_H-M   'P 1'
#
loop_
_entity.id
_entity.type
_entity.pdbx_description
1 polymer ?
#
loop_
_entity_poly.entity_id
_entity_poly.type
_entity_poly.pdbx_seq_one_letter_code
_entity_poly.pdbx_strand_id
1 'polypeptide(L)'
;MGERTWPLLLTALLRGEELSSADTAWAMGEIMSGAAVPAQIAGFVVALRAKGETPAELAGLVETMLGRAAQVDLPEELRESALDVVGTGGDLAHTVNISTMSALVVAGAGVRVVKHGNRAASSSCGTADLLEYLGLPLDLAPEAVARCVAEAGIGFCFAPGSTRACGTPARPAGSWACPPSSTSSAR
;
A
#
# COMPACT_ATOMS: atom_id res chain seq x y z
N MET A 1 26.41 -4.81 -20.22
CA MET A 1 25.01 -4.59 -19.83
C MET A 1 24.71 -3.15 -20.21
N GLY A 2 23.83 -2.92 -21.20
CA GLY A 2 23.58 -1.58 -21.72
C GLY A 2 23.04 -0.65 -20.63
N GLU A 3 23.38 0.63 -20.71
CA GLU A 3 22.89 1.65 -19.79
C GLU A 3 21.38 1.80 -19.94
N ARG A 4 20.63 1.69 -18.83
CA ARG A 4 19.17 1.86 -18.82
C ARG A 4 18.84 3.34 -18.85
N THR A 5 17.96 3.73 -19.76
CA THR A 5 17.52 5.12 -19.90
C THR A 5 16.04 5.18 -20.25
N TRP A 6 15.39 6.29 -19.89
CA TRP A 6 13.98 6.52 -20.22
C TRP A 6 13.67 6.42 -21.72
N PRO A 7 14.45 7.02 -22.65
CA PRO A 7 14.17 6.87 -24.07
C PRO A 7 14.18 5.42 -24.55
N LEU A 8 15.09 4.58 -24.03
CA LEU A 8 15.16 3.17 -24.43
C LEU A 8 13.95 2.39 -23.94
N LEU A 9 13.60 2.51 -22.66
CA LEU A 9 12.45 1.82 -22.08
C LEU A 9 11.14 2.25 -22.74
N LEU A 10 10.93 3.56 -22.95
CA LEU A 10 9.73 4.08 -23.61
C LEU A 10 9.64 3.63 -25.07
N THR A 11 10.76 3.62 -25.81
CA THR A 11 10.78 3.14 -27.21
C THR A 11 10.41 1.66 -27.30
N ALA A 12 10.95 0.82 -26.41
CA ALA A 12 10.62 -0.60 -26.35
C ALA A 12 9.11 -0.82 -26.09
N LEU A 13 8.56 -0.13 -25.08
CA LEU A 13 7.12 -0.21 -24.76
C LEU A 13 6.24 0.24 -25.94
N LEU A 14 6.60 1.34 -26.61
CA LEU A 14 5.86 1.84 -27.78
C LEU A 14 5.95 0.90 -29.00
N ARG A 15 6.97 0.04 -29.07
CA ARG A 15 7.09 -1.02 -30.07
C ARG A 15 6.36 -2.31 -29.70
N GLY A 16 5.76 -2.37 -28.52
CA GLY A 16 5.14 -3.58 -27.99
C GLY A 16 6.15 -4.62 -27.48
N GLU A 17 7.39 -4.22 -27.24
CA GLU A 17 8.43 -5.09 -26.71
C GLU A 17 8.31 -5.21 -25.18
N GLU A 18 8.56 -6.39 -24.64
CA GLU A 18 8.56 -6.65 -23.20
C GLU A 18 9.84 -6.12 -22.56
N LEU A 19 9.70 -5.48 -21.41
CA LEU A 19 10.81 -5.10 -20.55
C LEU A 19 11.18 -6.24 -19.60
N SER A 20 12.46 -6.37 -19.27
CA SER A 20 12.86 -7.31 -18.21
C SER A 20 12.48 -6.78 -16.82
N SER A 21 12.39 -7.67 -15.83
CA SER A 21 12.18 -7.27 -14.43
C SER A 21 13.24 -6.29 -13.94
N ALA A 22 14.48 -6.41 -14.41
CA ALA A 22 15.56 -5.49 -14.08
C ALA A 22 15.37 -4.09 -14.70
N ASP A 23 14.70 -3.99 -15.85
CA ASP A 23 14.38 -2.71 -16.48
C ASP A 23 13.25 -1.99 -15.73
N THR A 24 12.20 -2.71 -15.38
CA THR A 24 11.10 -2.14 -14.59
C THR A 24 11.52 -1.83 -13.16
N ALA A 25 12.41 -2.63 -12.57
CA ALA A 25 13.02 -2.32 -11.27
C ALA A 25 13.85 -1.02 -11.30
N TRP A 26 14.64 -0.82 -12.36
CA TRP A 26 15.37 0.44 -12.55
C TRP A 26 14.42 1.63 -12.68
N ALA A 27 13.39 1.52 -13.53
CA ALA A 27 12.40 2.58 -13.71
C ALA A 27 11.66 2.90 -12.40
N MET A 28 11.27 1.88 -11.64
CA MET A 28 10.62 2.06 -10.35
C MET A 28 11.55 2.72 -9.33
N GLY A 29 12.84 2.38 -9.35
CA GLY A 29 13.86 3.01 -8.52
C GLY A 29 13.98 4.51 -8.78
N GLU A 30 13.97 4.93 -10.04
CA GLU A 30 13.99 6.34 -10.46
C GLU A 30 12.71 7.09 -10.06
N ILE A 31 11.55 6.42 -10.14
CA ILE A 31 10.26 6.98 -9.71
C ILE A 31 10.28 7.23 -8.19
N MET A 32 10.70 6.23 -7.41
CA MET A 32 10.67 6.29 -5.94
C MET A 32 11.78 7.18 -5.35
N SER A 33 12.88 7.41 -6.08
CA SER A 33 13.92 8.37 -5.68
C SER A 33 13.55 9.83 -5.99
N GLY A 34 12.51 10.05 -6.80
CA GLY A 34 12.16 11.39 -7.30
C GLY A 34 13.03 11.87 -8.46
N ALA A 35 13.85 11.01 -9.06
CA ALA A 35 14.67 11.34 -10.22
C ALA A 35 13.88 11.40 -11.54
N ALA A 36 12.75 10.67 -11.61
CA ALA A 36 11.87 10.68 -12.78
C ALA A 36 11.00 11.94 -12.83
N VAL A 37 10.98 12.63 -13.98
CA VAL A 37 10.08 13.77 -14.19
C VAL A 37 8.64 13.32 -14.48
N PRO A 38 7.60 14.12 -14.18
CA PRO A 38 6.20 13.70 -14.35
C PRO A 38 5.85 13.16 -15.75
N ALA A 39 6.45 13.72 -16.81
CA ALA A 39 6.25 13.25 -18.18
C ALA A 39 6.80 11.84 -18.43
N GLN A 40 7.93 11.47 -17.80
CA GLN A 40 8.50 10.12 -17.89
C GLN A 40 7.61 9.11 -17.17
N ILE A 41 7.13 9.46 -15.97
CA ILE A 41 6.21 8.62 -15.18
C ILE A 41 4.92 8.37 -15.98
N ALA A 42 4.29 9.44 -16.47
CA ALA A 42 3.06 9.35 -17.24
C ALA A 42 3.26 8.53 -18.53
N GLY A 43 4.33 8.81 -19.28
CA GLY A 43 4.66 8.10 -20.51
C GLY A 43 4.89 6.61 -20.27
N PHE A 44 5.61 6.26 -19.21
CA PHE A 44 5.90 4.88 -18.85
C PHE A 44 4.64 4.11 -18.47
N VAL A 45 3.82 4.63 -17.55
CA VAL A 45 2.59 3.96 -17.09
C VAL A 45 1.58 3.80 -18.24
N VAL A 46 1.41 4.83 -19.08
CA VAL A 46 0.50 4.75 -20.24
C VAL A 46 1.01 3.76 -21.29
N ALA A 47 2.30 3.80 -21.64
CA ALA A 47 2.86 2.89 -22.64
C ALA A 47 2.83 1.43 -22.17
N LEU A 48 3.15 1.19 -20.90
CA LEU A 48 3.10 -0.14 -20.29
C LEU A 48 1.66 -0.69 -20.31
N ARG A 49 0.67 0.13 -19.93
CA ARG A 49 -0.74 -0.25 -19.97
C ARG A 49 -1.26 -0.48 -21.39
N ALA A 50 -0.85 0.36 -22.34
CA ALA A 50 -1.26 0.25 -23.75
C ALA A 50 -0.70 -1.01 -24.42
N LYS A 51 0.55 -1.38 -24.10
CA LYS A 51 1.17 -2.64 -24.52
C LYS A 51 0.47 -3.85 -23.88
N GLY A 52 0.09 -3.71 -22.61
CA GLY A 52 -0.31 -4.81 -21.73
C GLY A 52 0.87 -5.27 -20.89
N GLU A 53 0.71 -5.23 -19.57
CA GLU A 53 1.73 -5.59 -18.59
C GLU A 53 2.00 -7.10 -18.55
N THR A 54 3.26 -7.51 -18.42
CA THR A 54 3.61 -8.93 -18.16
C THR A 54 3.90 -9.19 -16.68
N PRO A 55 3.81 -10.46 -16.21
CA PRO A 55 4.17 -10.81 -14.84
C PRO A 55 5.61 -10.42 -14.46
N ALA A 56 6.57 -10.54 -15.40
CA ALA A 56 7.96 -10.18 -15.16
C ALA A 56 8.15 -8.67 -14.99
N GLU A 57 7.45 -7.88 -15.80
CA GLU A 57 7.44 -6.42 -15.69
C GLU A 57 6.87 -5.97 -14.34
N LEU A 58 5.71 -6.53 -13.96
CA LEU A 58 5.06 -6.26 -12.68
C LEU A 58 5.92 -6.69 -11.49
N ALA A 59 6.58 -7.84 -11.56
CA ALA A 59 7.46 -8.31 -10.50
C ALA A 59 8.58 -7.30 -10.20
N GLY A 60 9.26 -6.77 -11.22
CA GLY A 60 10.31 -5.77 -11.03
C GLY A 60 9.81 -4.47 -10.38
N LEU A 61 8.60 -4.03 -10.73
CA LEU A 61 7.96 -2.87 -10.09
C LEU A 61 7.66 -3.17 -8.61
N VAL A 62 7.00 -4.29 -8.33
CA VAL A 62 6.53 -4.67 -6.99
C VAL A 62 7.70 -4.95 -6.05
N GLU A 63 8.71 -5.72 -6.49
CA GLU A 63 9.89 -6.02 -5.68
C GLU A 63 10.64 -4.74 -5.28
N THR A 64 10.75 -3.78 -6.21
CA THR A 64 11.38 -2.49 -5.93
C THR A 64 10.58 -1.65 -4.93
N MET A 65 9.25 -1.67 -5.04
CA MET A 65 8.36 -1.03 -4.07
C MET A 65 8.51 -1.65 -2.68
N LEU A 66 8.43 -2.98 -2.59
CA LEU A 66 8.51 -3.71 -1.33
C LEU A 66 9.88 -3.56 -0.67
N GLY A 67 10.97 -3.56 -1.45
CA GLY A 67 12.33 -3.34 -0.94
C GLY A 67 12.58 -1.95 -0.34
N ARG A 68 11.68 -0.98 -0.57
CA ARG A 68 11.72 0.38 0.00
C ARG A 68 10.60 0.65 1.00
N ALA A 69 9.69 -0.29 1.21
CA ALA A 69 8.58 -0.13 2.13
C ALA A 69 9.06 -0.23 3.59
N ALA A 70 8.42 0.51 4.49
CA ALA A 70 8.59 0.30 5.92
C ALA A 70 7.99 -1.06 6.30
N GLN A 71 8.78 -1.90 6.97
CA GLN A 71 8.35 -3.24 7.35
C GLN A 71 7.68 -3.20 8.72
N VAL A 72 6.57 -3.94 8.85
CA VAL A 72 5.90 -4.21 10.13
C VAL A 72 6.38 -5.58 10.59
N ASP A 73 7.28 -5.59 11.57
CA ASP A 73 7.82 -6.83 12.11
C ASP A 73 6.81 -7.48 13.06
N LEU A 74 6.37 -8.68 12.69
CA LEU A 74 5.48 -9.52 13.50
C LEU A 74 6.23 -10.79 13.93
N PRO A 75 5.95 -11.31 15.15
CA PRO A 75 6.32 -12.67 15.51
C PRO A 75 5.88 -13.67 14.44
N GLU A 76 6.69 -14.70 14.20
CA GLU A 76 6.49 -15.68 13.13
C GLU A 76 5.09 -16.30 13.18
N GLU A 77 4.61 -16.67 14.37
CA GLU A 77 3.29 -17.31 14.52
C GLU A 77 2.13 -16.36 14.16
N LEU A 78 2.30 -15.06 14.43
CA LEU A 78 1.32 -14.04 14.05
C LEU A 78 1.38 -13.76 12.54
N ARG A 79 2.57 -13.78 11.95
CA ARG A 79 2.78 -13.56 10.52
C ARG A 79 2.18 -14.68 9.68
N GLU A 80 2.35 -15.93 10.08
CA GLU A 80 1.80 -17.10 9.37
C GLU A 80 0.26 -17.16 9.41
N SER A 81 -0.35 -16.58 10.45
CA SER A 81 -1.81 -16.56 10.63
C SER A 81 -2.48 -15.26 10.20
N ALA A 82 -1.69 -14.25 9.80
CA ALA A 82 -2.19 -12.97 9.33
C ALA A 82 -2.61 -13.05 7.85
N LEU A 83 -3.69 -12.35 7.53
CA LEU A 83 -4.13 -12.15 6.15
C LEU A 83 -4.33 -10.67 5.83
N ASP A 84 -4.39 -10.36 4.54
CA ASP A 84 -4.79 -9.06 4.04
C ASP A 84 -6.10 -9.19 3.26
N VAL A 85 -7.01 -8.23 3.46
CA VAL A 85 -8.26 -8.12 2.69
C VAL A 85 -8.24 -6.77 2.00
N VAL A 86 -7.88 -6.77 0.72
CA VAL A 86 -7.67 -5.53 -0.04
C VAL A 86 -8.14 -5.66 -1.48
N GLY A 87 -8.50 -4.54 -2.07
CA GLY A 87 -8.85 -4.44 -3.48
C GLY A 87 -7.97 -3.40 -4.15
N THR A 88 -7.75 -3.56 -5.45
CA THR A 88 -6.99 -2.59 -6.27
C THR A 88 -7.69 -1.23 -6.35
N GLY A 89 -9.01 -1.19 -6.11
CA GLY A 89 -9.84 -0.03 -6.44
C GLY A 89 -9.93 0.20 -7.94
N GLY A 90 -10.51 1.33 -8.35
CA GLY A 90 -10.56 1.72 -9.77
C GLY A 90 -11.61 1.03 -10.62
N ASP A 91 -12.50 0.23 -10.03
CA ASP A 91 -13.60 -0.48 -10.73
C ASP A 91 -14.79 0.44 -11.10
N LEU A 92 -14.77 1.69 -10.64
CA LEU A 92 -15.85 2.69 -10.79
C LEU A 92 -17.22 2.19 -10.28
N ALA A 93 -17.24 1.15 -9.46
CA ALA A 93 -18.47 0.54 -8.98
C ALA A 93 -19.09 1.31 -7.79
N HIS A 94 -18.38 2.32 -7.26
CA HIS A 94 -18.79 3.14 -6.12
C HIS A 94 -19.34 2.31 -4.95
N THR A 95 -18.75 1.14 -4.73
CA THR A 95 -19.18 0.23 -3.67
C THR A 95 -18.86 0.82 -2.30
N VAL A 96 -19.60 0.37 -1.29
CA VAL A 96 -19.22 0.60 0.11
C VAL A 96 -17.83 -0.01 0.37
N ASN A 97 -17.21 0.31 1.50
CA ASN A 97 -15.90 -0.21 1.90
C ASN A 97 -15.93 -1.73 2.24
N ILE A 98 -16.29 -2.58 1.27
CA ILE A 98 -16.48 -4.03 1.44
C ILE A 98 -15.23 -4.65 2.03
N SER A 99 -14.04 -4.35 1.49
CA SER A 99 -12.78 -4.91 2.00
C SER A 99 -12.50 -4.52 3.45
N THR A 100 -12.82 -3.28 3.86
CA THR A 100 -12.67 -2.83 5.25
C THR A 100 -13.66 -3.52 6.18
N MET A 101 -14.93 -3.64 5.78
CA MET A 101 -15.94 -4.34 6.57
C MET A 101 -15.62 -5.84 6.70
N SER A 102 -15.18 -6.48 5.62
CA SER A 102 -14.72 -7.87 5.64
C SER A 102 -13.53 -8.05 6.57
N ALA A 103 -12.55 -7.14 6.56
CA ALA A 103 -11.42 -7.18 7.49
C ALA A 103 -11.87 -7.15 8.95
N LEU A 104 -12.84 -6.30 9.30
CA LEU A 104 -13.40 -6.23 10.65
C LEU A 104 -14.13 -7.52 11.06
N VAL A 105 -14.93 -8.09 10.15
CA VAL A 105 -15.64 -9.36 10.39
C VAL A 105 -14.65 -10.51 10.60
N VAL A 106 -13.61 -10.59 9.77
CA VAL A 106 -12.56 -11.62 9.87
C VAL A 106 -11.77 -11.48 11.18
N ALA A 107 -11.41 -10.26 11.56
CA ALA A 107 -10.79 -9.98 12.86
C ALA A 107 -11.69 -10.39 14.03
N GLY A 108 -12.98 -10.07 13.96
CA GLY A 108 -13.99 -10.48 14.94
C GLY A 108 -14.19 -12.00 15.03
N ALA A 109 -13.89 -12.74 13.95
CA ALA A 109 -13.89 -14.20 13.93
C ALA A 109 -12.61 -14.82 14.51
N GLY A 110 -11.67 -14.01 15.00
CA GLY A 110 -10.43 -14.45 15.64
C GLY A 110 -9.23 -14.63 14.70
N VAL A 111 -9.38 -14.35 13.40
CA VAL A 111 -8.30 -14.41 12.42
C VAL A 111 -7.57 -13.07 12.41
N ARG A 112 -6.23 -13.09 12.38
CA ARG A 112 -5.46 -11.84 12.39
C ARG A 112 -5.50 -11.17 11.02
N VAL A 113 -5.67 -9.85 11.01
CA VAL A 113 -5.70 -9.06 9.77
C VAL A 113 -4.64 -7.98 9.78
N VAL A 114 -3.79 -7.97 8.75
CA VAL A 114 -2.88 -6.87 8.45
C VAL A 114 -3.36 -6.25 7.16
N LYS A 115 -4.18 -5.21 7.28
CA LYS A 115 -4.79 -4.58 6.11
C LYS A 115 -3.91 -3.45 5.63
N HIS A 116 -3.56 -3.43 4.34
CA HIS A 116 -3.06 -2.21 3.71
C HIS A 116 -4.21 -1.42 3.07
N GLY A 117 -3.99 -0.11 2.93
CA GLY A 117 -4.94 0.73 2.21
C GLY A 117 -4.51 2.18 2.12
N ASN A 118 -5.27 2.93 1.34
CA ASN A 118 -5.06 4.35 1.10
C ASN A 118 -6.39 5.12 1.18
N ARG A 119 -6.32 6.44 1.00
CA ARG A 119 -7.48 7.29 0.73
C ARG A 119 -8.08 6.96 -0.63
N ALA A 120 -9.33 7.34 -0.85
CA ALA A 120 -9.98 7.15 -2.13
C ALA A 120 -9.18 7.78 -3.29
N ALA A 121 -8.86 6.96 -4.30
CA ALA A 121 -8.32 7.45 -5.58
C ALA A 121 -9.44 7.74 -6.61
N SER A 122 -10.46 6.88 -6.67
CA SER A 122 -11.61 7.01 -7.58
C SER A 122 -12.96 6.64 -6.95
N SER A 123 -12.97 6.23 -5.68
CA SER A 123 -14.17 5.90 -4.89
C SER A 123 -14.71 7.14 -4.19
N SER A 124 -15.96 7.09 -3.72
CA SER A 124 -16.53 8.11 -2.82
C SER A 124 -15.92 8.05 -1.40
N CYS A 125 -15.36 6.90 -1.00
CA CYS A 125 -14.74 6.70 0.31
C CYS A 125 -13.69 5.58 0.24
N GLY A 126 -12.44 5.85 0.64
CA GLY A 126 -11.40 4.84 0.78
C GLY A 126 -11.38 4.24 2.19
N THR A 127 -10.58 3.19 2.39
CA THR A 127 -10.38 2.61 3.73
C THR A 127 -9.87 3.67 4.70
N ALA A 128 -8.87 4.46 4.32
CA ALA A 128 -8.29 5.46 5.21
C ALA A 128 -9.32 6.54 5.62
N ASP A 129 -10.17 6.96 4.69
CA ASP A 129 -11.20 7.97 4.96
C ASP A 129 -12.25 7.45 5.96
N LEU A 130 -12.64 6.17 5.83
CA LEU A 130 -13.54 5.51 6.77
C LEU A 130 -12.91 5.36 8.17
N LEU A 131 -11.67 4.89 8.25
CA LEU A 131 -10.99 4.69 9.53
C LEU A 131 -10.78 6.02 10.26
N GLU A 132 -10.41 7.09 9.54
CA GLU A 132 -10.28 8.43 10.11
C GLU A 132 -11.62 8.99 10.59
N TYR A 133 -12.71 8.77 9.84
CA TYR A 133 -14.06 9.13 10.27
C TYR A 133 -14.47 8.41 11.57
N LEU A 134 -14.03 7.15 11.74
CA LEU A 134 -14.21 6.38 12.97
C LEU A 134 -13.28 6.82 14.12
N GLY A 135 -12.41 7.80 13.89
CA GLY A 135 -11.48 8.34 14.89
C GLY A 135 -10.18 7.55 15.05
N LEU A 136 -9.87 6.64 14.12
CA LEU A 136 -8.63 5.85 14.18
C LEU A 136 -7.44 6.65 13.61
N PRO A 137 -6.27 6.60 14.26
CA PRO A 137 -5.06 7.20 13.72
C PRO A 137 -4.57 6.41 12.49
N LEU A 138 -4.25 7.12 11.41
CA LEU A 138 -3.77 6.51 10.16
C LEU A 138 -2.24 6.43 10.08
N ASP A 139 -1.52 7.41 10.63
CA ASP A 139 -0.05 7.50 10.55
C ASP A 139 0.58 6.83 11.78
N LEU A 140 0.34 5.53 11.92
CA LEU A 140 0.96 4.71 12.95
C LEU A 140 2.34 4.25 12.51
N ALA A 141 3.32 4.35 13.42
CA ALA A 141 4.62 3.73 13.21
C ALA A 141 4.49 2.20 13.12
N PRO A 142 5.40 1.50 12.41
CA PRO A 142 5.31 0.04 12.22
C PRO A 142 5.16 -0.75 13.53
N GLU A 143 5.84 -0.33 14.60
CA GLU A 143 5.77 -0.97 15.92
C GLU A 143 4.38 -0.82 16.56
N ALA A 144 3.72 0.31 16.32
CA ALA A 144 2.36 0.53 16.77
C ALA A 144 1.35 -0.32 15.98
N VAL A 145 1.56 -0.47 14.67
CA VAL A 145 0.77 -1.39 13.84
C VAL A 145 0.93 -2.83 14.32
N ALA A 146 2.17 -3.27 14.58
CA ALA A 146 2.45 -4.61 15.12
C ALA A 146 1.73 -4.86 16.44
N ARG A 147 1.72 -3.87 17.35
CA ARG A 147 0.96 -3.93 18.60
C ARG A 147 -0.54 -4.06 18.37
N CYS A 148 -1.12 -3.31 17.42
CA CYS A 148 -2.53 -3.44 17.07
C CYS A 148 -2.88 -4.85 16.57
N VAL A 149 -2.02 -5.46 15.74
CA VAL A 149 -2.20 -6.84 15.28
C VAL A 149 -2.18 -7.82 16.45
N ALA A 150 -1.24 -7.66 17.39
CA ALA A 150 -1.09 -8.56 18.53
C ALA A 150 -2.24 -8.42 19.56
N GLU A 151 -2.66 -7.20 19.86
CA GLU A 151 -3.60 -6.91 20.95
C GLU A 151 -5.06 -6.88 20.47
N ALA A 152 -5.32 -6.30 19.29
CA ALA A 152 -6.66 -6.12 18.75
C ALA A 152 -7.00 -7.10 17.61
N GLY A 153 -6.04 -7.92 17.18
CA GLY A 153 -6.23 -8.86 16.06
C GLY A 153 -6.29 -8.19 14.68
N ILE A 154 -6.15 -6.87 14.60
CA ILE A 154 -6.18 -6.12 13.35
C ILE A 154 -5.22 -4.92 13.38
N GLY A 155 -4.42 -4.78 12.33
CA GLY A 155 -3.57 -3.62 12.07
C GLY A 155 -3.86 -3.00 10.71
N PHE A 156 -3.65 -1.70 10.59
CA PHE A 156 -3.79 -0.96 9.34
C PHE A 156 -2.45 -0.33 8.92
N CYS A 157 -1.94 -0.74 7.77
CA CYS A 157 -0.77 -0.15 7.13
C CYS A 157 -1.23 0.91 6.14
N PHE A 158 -1.13 2.18 6.54
CA PHE A 158 -1.46 3.29 5.63
C PHE A 158 -0.36 3.42 4.58
N ALA A 159 -0.75 3.31 3.31
CA ALA A 159 0.12 3.58 2.18
C ALA A 159 -0.21 4.99 1.67
N PRO A 160 0.44 6.07 2.16
CA PRO A 160 0.20 7.40 1.62
C PRO A 160 0.49 7.36 0.13
N GLY A 161 -0.48 7.81 -0.69
CA GLY A 161 -0.24 7.98 -2.13
C GLY A 161 1.05 8.75 -2.37
N SER A 162 1.71 8.52 -3.51
CA SER A 162 3.07 9.02 -3.82
C SER A 162 3.21 10.57 -3.87
N THR A 163 2.25 11.33 -3.36
CA THR A 163 2.29 12.77 -3.18
C THR A 163 3.00 13.25 -1.91
N ARG A 164 3.68 12.39 -1.13
CA ARG A 164 4.63 12.91 -0.10
C ARG A 164 5.83 13.67 -0.72
N ALA A 165 6.12 13.46 -2.00
CA ALA A 165 7.07 14.28 -2.76
C ALA A 165 6.52 15.68 -3.13
N CYS A 166 5.22 15.94 -2.98
CA CYS A 166 4.58 17.23 -3.30
C CYS A 166 3.76 17.76 -2.10
N GLY A 167 4.50 18.37 -1.17
CA GLY A 167 4.08 19.18 -0.02
C GLY A 167 2.61 19.32 0.37
N THR A 168 2.25 18.76 1.54
CA THR A 168 1.43 19.45 2.54
C THR A 168 1.69 18.80 3.92
N PRO A 169 1.88 19.56 5.02
CA PRO A 169 2.16 18.98 6.32
C PRO A 169 0.90 18.34 6.91
N ALA A 170 1.03 17.13 7.45
CA ALA A 170 -0.02 16.48 8.22
C ALA A 170 -0.35 17.31 9.48
N ARG A 171 -1.64 17.50 9.77
CA ARG A 171 -2.11 18.05 11.05
C ARG A 171 -1.65 17.12 12.19
N PRO A 172 -1.25 17.66 13.35
CA PRO A 172 -0.78 16.84 14.46
C PRO A 172 -1.88 15.89 14.92
N ALA A 173 -1.56 14.60 14.99
CA ALA A 173 -2.42 13.58 15.58
C ALA A 173 -2.64 13.93 17.06
N GLY A 174 -3.91 14.08 17.46
CA GLY A 174 -4.27 14.16 18.87
C GLY A 174 -3.83 12.90 19.59
N SER A 175 -3.23 13.05 20.77
CA SER A 175 -2.68 11.95 21.56
C SER A 175 -3.77 10.93 21.93
N TRP A 176 -3.77 9.77 21.26
CA TRP A 176 -4.52 8.61 21.69
C TRP A 176 -3.57 7.64 22.41
N ALA A 177 -3.78 7.45 23.72
CA ALA A 177 -3.16 6.38 24.47
C ALA A 177 -4.10 5.17 24.47
N CYS A 178 -3.60 4.01 24.05
CA CYS A 178 -4.32 2.75 24.21
C CYS A 178 -4.50 2.48 25.71
N PRO A 179 -5.73 2.34 26.24
CA PRO A 179 -5.92 2.10 27.67
C PRO A 179 -5.36 0.71 28.02
N PRO A 180 -4.65 0.56 29.15
CA PRO A 180 -4.12 -0.74 29.57
C PRO A 180 -5.27 -1.72 29.81
N SER A 181 -5.06 -2.96 29.39
CA SER A 181 -6.01 -4.06 29.51
C SER A 181 -6.42 -4.28 30.97
N SER A 182 -7.66 -3.92 31.32
CA SER A 182 -8.26 -4.33 32.58
C SER A 182 -8.72 -5.78 32.43
N THR A 183 -7.93 -6.71 32.96
CA THR A 183 -8.39 -8.08 33.22
C THR A 183 -9.49 -8.03 34.30
N SER A 184 -10.74 -7.98 33.87
CA SER A 184 -11.90 -8.23 34.73
C SER A 184 -12.26 -9.71 34.64
N SER A 185 -11.70 -10.51 35.54
CA SER A 185 -12.26 -11.82 35.88
C SER A 185 -13.61 -11.61 36.57
N ALA A 186 -14.71 -11.89 35.88
CA ALA A 186 -16.01 -12.05 36.51
C ALA A 186 -16.34 -13.54 36.59
N ARG A 187 -16.44 -14.03 37.83
CA ARG A 187 -17.11 -15.28 38.21
C ARG A 187 -18.61 -15.13 38.07
#